data_AF-A0A0E0F0C5-F1
#
_entry.id   AF-A0A0E0F0C5-F1
#
_cell.length_a   1.000
_cell.length_b   1.000
_cell.length_c   1.000
_cell.angle_alpha   90.00
_cell.angle_beta   90.00
_cell.angle_gamma   90.00
#
_symmetry.space_group_name_H-M   'P 1'
#
loop_
_entity.id
_entity.type
_entity.pdbx_description
1 polymer ?
#
loop_
_entity_poly.entity_id
_entity_poly.type
_entity_poly.pdbx_seq_one_letter_code
_entity_poly.pdbx_strand_id
1 'polypeptide(L)'
;MAASQAYLDKAQLRQSYRNVWHTDLTNAITADFTCCCLSLWCGPCVSYMLRKRALYNDMSRYVCCAGYMPCSGRCGESNCPEVCLATEVFCCFGNSVASTRFLLQDEFNIQTTQCDNCIIGFMFCLQQFACICSLVACIVGSEELSEASQLISCISNMVYWTVCSCMQTQHKVEMDKRDGKFGPMTVPPMQQMSRIDQPVPPYVGYAPQAQPAYYSVVVQKQNKIGAMAAASSTTATTAILAAVIISLAGAATTVDARFRAMQWTPAHATFYGDETASETMGGACGYGNLYASGYGTDTAALSTTLFKDGYGCGTCYQMRCVGTASCYRGSPAITVTATNLCPPNWAEDPDRGAGGWCNPPRAHFDLSKPAFMRMADWRAGIVPVMYRRVPCARAGGLRFALQGNPYWLLAYVMNVAGAGDVGDMWVKAGGGGGGGGWVRMSHNWGASYQAFAQLGGQALSFKVTSYTTGQTILAAGVTPASWCFGLTYQARVNFS
;
A
#
# COMPACT_ATOMS: atom_id res chain seq x y z
N MET A 1 5.60 22.83 12.37
CA MET A 1 5.74 21.36 12.51
C MET A 1 4.60 20.58 11.85
N ALA A 2 3.31 20.98 12.01
CA ALA A 2 2.18 20.27 11.38
C ALA A 2 2.20 20.21 9.83
N ALA A 3 2.59 21.29 9.15
CA ALA A 3 2.69 21.30 7.69
C ALA A 3 3.79 20.35 7.17
N SER A 4 4.94 20.30 7.85
CA SER A 4 6.07 19.41 7.48
C SER A 4 5.68 17.94 7.54
N GLN A 5 4.91 17.53 8.56
CA GLN A 5 4.44 16.15 8.68
C GLN A 5 3.47 15.80 7.54
N ALA A 6 2.54 16.70 7.22
CA ALA A 6 1.59 16.48 6.12
C ALA A 6 2.28 16.33 4.75
N TYR A 7 3.41 17.00 4.51
CA TYR A 7 4.18 16.81 3.28
C TYR A 7 4.90 15.45 3.25
N LEU A 8 5.43 15.00 4.39
CA LEU A 8 6.05 13.67 4.51
C LEU A 8 5.02 12.56 4.31
N ASP A 9 3.83 12.70 4.90
CA ASP A 9 2.73 11.75 4.74
C ASP A 9 2.26 11.69 3.28
N LYS A 10 2.15 12.84 2.60
CA LYS A 10 1.84 12.89 1.15
C LYS A 10 2.94 12.27 0.30
N ALA A 11 4.22 12.50 0.63
CA ALA A 11 5.33 11.89 -0.08
C ALA A 11 5.34 10.36 0.08
N GLN A 12 5.03 9.85 1.27
CA GLN A 12 4.85 8.42 1.53
C GLN A 12 3.63 7.86 0.80
N LEU A 13 2.52 8.60 0.74
CA LEU A 13 1.33 8.20 0.00
C LEU A 13 1.62 8.01 -1.50
N ARG A 14 2.42 8.88 -2.12
CA ARG A 14 2.82 8.75 -3.53
C ARG A 14 3.63 7.49 -3.84
N GLN A 15 4.30 6.92 -2.85
CA GLN A 15 5.01 5.64 -2.99
C GLN A 15 4.04 4.45 -3.03
N SER A 16 2.78 4.65 -2.63
CA SER A 16 1.72 3.63 -2.67
C SER A 16 0.82 3.72 -3.91
N TYR A 17 1.14 4.63 -4.84
CA TYR A 17 0.39 4.84 -6.07
C TYR A 17 0.57 3.68 -7.06
N ARG A 18 -0.56 3.23 -7.64
CA ARG A 18 -0.62 2.00 -8.45
C ARG A 18 -0.14 2.19 -9.90
N ASN A 19 -0.31 3.37 -10.47
CA ASN A 19 0.03 3.63 -11.87
C ASN A 19 1.47 4.12 -12.00
N VAL A 20 2.13 3.84 -13.13
CA VAL A 20 3.42 4.45 -13.49
C VAL A 20 3.21 5.46 -14.60
N TRP A 21 4.17 6.37 -14.78
CA TRP A 21 4.16 7.30 -15.91
C TRP A 21 4.11 6.54 -17.23
N HIS A 22 3.32 7.02 -18.19
CA HIS A 22 3.21 6.37 -19.50
C HIS A 22 4.56 6.28 -20.24
N THR A 23 5.45 7.24 -20.00
CA THR A 23 6.76 7.31 -20.62
C THR A 23 7.79 7.58 -19.54
N ASP A 24 8.87 6.80 -19.48
CA ASP A 24 9.99 7.05 -18.57
C ASP A 24 10.79 8.30 -19.00
N LEU A 25 11.55 8.91 -18.08
CA LEU A 25 12.35 10.09 -18.38
C LEU A 25 13.38 9.86 -19.50
N THR A 26 13.90 8.63 -19.63
CA THR A 26 14.84 8.24 -20.69
C THR A 26 14.19 8.22 -22.07
N ASN A 27 12.89 7.94 -22.14
CA ASN A 27 12.13 7.81 -23.39
C ASN A 27 11.28 9.05 -23.69
N ALA A 28 11.27 10.06 -22.82
CA ALA A 28 10.48 11.27 -22.96
C ALA A 28 10.73 12.02 -24.28
N ILE A 29 12.00 12.12 -24.70
CA ILE A 29 12.41 12.74 -25.96
C ILE A 29 11.77 12.04 -27.16
N THR A 30 11.67 10.71 -27.13
CA THR A 30 11.09 9.93 -28.22
C THR A 30 9.56 9.98 -28.25
N ALA A 31 8.93 10.20 -27.11
CA ALA A 31 7.47 10.28 -27.01
C ALA A 31 6.91 11.60 -27.55
N ASP A 32 7.59 12.71 -27.30
CA ASP A 32 7.28 13.99 -27.94
C ASP A 32 8.54 14.86 -28.06
N PHE A 33 9.24 14.66 -29.18
CA PHE A 33 10.45 15.39 -29.51
C PHE A 33 10.20 16.90 -29.58
N THR A 34 9.07 17.33 -30.12
CA THR A 34 8.74 18.75 -30.30
C THR A 34 8.56 19.44 -28.96
N CYS A 35 7.82 18.83 -28.03
CA CYS A 35 7.69 19.36 -26.68
C CYS A 35 9.02 19.34 -25.92
N CYS A 36 9.82 18.28 -26.06
CA CYS A 36 11.10 18.18 -25.37
C CYS A 36 12.10 19.23 -25.89
N CYS A 37 12.14 19.49 -27.20
CA CYS A 37 12.93 20.59 -27.75
C CYS A 37 12.37 21.94 -27.30
N LEU A 38 11.07 22.18 -27.38
CA LEU A 38 10.49 23.45 -26.94
C LEU A 38 10.75 23.71 -25.45
N SER A 39 10.67 22.68 -24.62
CA SER A 39 10.92 22.75 -23.18
C SER A 39 12.40 22.91 -22.83
N LEU A 40 13.32 22.46 -23.68
CA LEU A 40 14.75 22.70 -23.51
C LEU A 40 15.10 24.17 -23.81
N TRP A 41 14.43 24.78 -24.79
CA TRP A 41 14.71 26.15 -25.25
C TRP A 41 13.94 27.22 -24.48
N CYS A 42 12.67 26.96 -24.12
CA CYS A 42 11.91 27.78 -23.19
C CYS A 42 11.16 26.93 -22.15
N GLY A 43 11.92 26.38 -21.19
CA GLY A 43 11.36 25.65 -20.05
C GLY A 43 10.28 26.43 -19.28
N PRO A 44 10.49 27.70 -18.89
CA PRO A 44 9.47 28.47 -18.19
C PRO A 44 8.16 28.63 -18.96
N CYS A 45 8.22 28.84 -20.29
CA CYS A 45 7.04 28.93 -21.14
C CYS A 45 6.22 27.63 -21.11
N VAL A 46 6.90 26.49 -21.27
CA VAL A 46 6.25 25.17 -21.27
C VAL A 46 5.69 24.87 -19.89
N SER A 47 6.43 25.16 -18.82
CA SER A 47 5.99 24.99 -17.43
C SER A 47 4.72 25.79 -17.15
N TYR A 48 4.63 27.04 -17.63
CA TYR A 48 3.43 27.88 -17.52
C TYR A 48 2.22 27.25 -18.22
N MET A 49 2.40 26.85 -19.48
CA MET A 49 1.31 26.23 -20.27
C MET A 49 0.85 24.91 -19.64
N LEU A 50 1.77 24.05 -19.23
CA LEU A 50 1.47 22.75 -18.61
C LEU A 50 0.79 22.92 -17.27
N ARG A 51 1.20 23.89 -16.47
CA ARG A 51 0.60 24.16 -15.16
C ARG A 51 -0.82 24.70 -15.29
N LYS A 52 -1.07 25.63 -16.21
CA LYS A 52 -2.42 26.14 -16.51
C LYS A 52 -3.33 25.02 -17.03
N ARG A 53 -2.79 24.15 -17.90
CA ARG A 53 -3.50 22.96 -18.40
C ARG A 53 -3.78 21.92 -17.31
N ALA A 54 -2.84 21.70 -16.39
CA ALA A 54 -3.02 20.78 -15.26
C ALA A 54 -4.19 21.22 -14.36
N LEU A 55 -4.39 22.54 -14.20
CA LEU A 55 -5.51 23.13 -13.48
C LEU A 55 -6.81 23.25 -14.30
N TYR A 56 -6.94 22.55 -15.42
CA TYR A 56 -8.11 22.62 -16.32
C TYR A 56 -8.40 24.04 -16.86
N ASN A 57 -7.36 24.88 -16.97
CA ASN A 57 -7.47 26.32 -17.24
C ASN A 57 -8.28 27.12 -16.19
N ASP A 58 -8.61 26.52 -15.05
CA ASP A 58 -9.31 27.17 -13.95
C ASP A 58 -8.30 27.73 -12.93
N MET A 59 -7.93 28.99 -13.13
CA MET A 59 -6.93 29.68 -12.29
C MET A 59 -7.42 29.98 -10.87
N SER A 60 -8.69 29.75 -10.54
CA SER A 60 -9.18 29.86 -9.16
C SER A 60 -8.60 28.78 -8.23
N ARG A 61 -8.13 27.66 -8.80
CA ARG A 61 -7.49 26.55 -8.09
C ARG A 61 -5.99 26.73 -7.93
N TYR A 62 -5.44 27.82 -8.45
CA TYR A 62 -4.01 28.07 -8.43
C TYR A 62 -3.52 28.34 -7.00
N VAL A 63 -2.49 27.60 -6.62
CA VAL A 63 -1.75 27.78 -5.37
C VAL A 63 -0.26 27.73 -5.73
N CYS A 64 0.51 28.72 -5.28
CA CYS A 64 1.92 28.87 -5.65
C CYS A 64 2.71 27.62 -5.23
N CYS A 65 3.45 27.02 -6.17
CA CYS A 65 4.19 25.77 -5.95
C CYS A 65 3.30 24.63 -5.42
N ALA A 66 1.99 24.60 -5.75
CA ALA A 66 0.98 23.69 -5.20
C ALA A 66 0.92 23.67 -3.66
N GLY A 67 1.38 24.75 -3.01
CA GLY A 67 1.44 24.84 -1.56
C GLY A 67 2.58 24.05 -0.93
N TYR A 68 3.55 23.53 -1.70
CA TYR A 68 4.71 22.80 -1.15
C TYR A 68 5.84 23.70 -0.65
N MET A 69 5.85 24.96 -1.09
CA MET A 69 6.86 25.95 -0.73
C MET A 69 6.27 26.95 0.27
N PRO A 70 7.02 27.42 1.30
CA PRO A 70 6.53 28.34 2.33
C PRO A 70 6.13 29.74 1.82
N CYS A 71 6.30 30.02 0.53
CA CYS A 71 5.83 31.25 -0.13
C CYS A 71 4.33 31.20 -0.48
N SER A 72 3.69 30.03 -0.50
CA SER A 72 2.26 29.93 -0.80
C SER A 72 1.38 30.63 0.23
N GLY A 73 0.38 31.36 -0.25
CA GLY A 73 -0.55 32.18 0.50
C GLY A 73 0.01 33.53 0.94
N ARG A 74 1.32 33.77 0.78
CA ARG A 74 1.99 35.01 1.23
C ARG A 74 2.13 36.07 0.14
N CYS A 75 2.01 35.66 -1.13
CA CYS A 75 2.19 36.54 -2.28
C CYS A 75 0.86 37.05 -2.88
N GLY A 76 -0.28 36.84 -2.21
CA GLY A 76 -1.58 37.27 -2.72
C GLY A 76 -2.01 36.55 -4.00
N GLU A 77 -1.63 35.28 -4.16
CA GLU A 77 -1.86 34.48 -5.37
C GLU A 77 -3.34 34.34 -5.77
N SER A 78 -4.28 34.56 -4.84
CA SER A 78 -5.71 34.60 -5.13
C SER A 78 -6.15 35.84 -5.92
N ASN A 79 -5.40 36.94 -5.84
CA ASN A 79 -5.76 38.21 -6.48
C ASN A 79 -5.26 38.28 -7.93
N CYS A 80 -4.08 37.72 -8.22
CA CYS A 80 -3.46 37.71 -9.56
C CYS A 80 -2.78 36.36 -9.87
N PRO A 81 -3.54 35.26 -10.03
CA PRO A 81 -2.98 33.91 -10.14
C PRO A 81 -2.11 33.69 -11.39
N GLU A 82 -2.39 34.37 -12.50
CA GLU A 82 -1.58 34.27 -13.73
C GLU A 82 -0.20 34.92 -13.59
N VAL A 83 -0.12 36.08 -12.92
CA VAL A 83 1.16 36.77 -12.65
C VAL A 83 1.99 36.00 -11.63
N CYS A 84 1.33 35.42 -10.62
CA CYS A 84 2.00 34.55 -9.66
C CYS A 84 2.52 33.27 -10.33
N LEU A 85 1.74 32.67 -11.24
CA LEU A 85 2.21 31.52 -12.03
C LEU A 85 3.39 31.90 -12.93
N ALA A 86 3.36 33.07 -13.58
CA ALA A 86 4.50 33.57 -14.36
C ALA A 86 5.74 33.72 -13.47
N THR A 87 5.58 34.27 -12.27
CA THR A 87 6.69 34.43 -11.31
C THR A 87 7.20 33.07 -10.82
N GLU A 88 6.32 32.11 -10.57
CA GLU A 88 6.68 30.74 -10.18
C GLU A 88 7.56 30.07 -11.25
N VAL A 89 7.18 30.15 -12.53
CA VAL A 89 7.93 29.47 -13.61
C VAL A 89 9.29 30.12 -13.91
N PHE A 90 9.44 31.43 -13.70
CA PHE A 90 10.69 32.16 -13.96
C PHE A 90 11.63 32.19 -12.76
N CYS A 91 11.10 32.43 -11.56
CA CYS A 91 11.91 32.58 -10.35
C CYS A 91 12.05 31.26 -9.54
N CYS A 92 11.21 30.27 -9.81
CA CYS A 92 11.13 29.01 -9.07
C CYS A 92 10.95 27.81 -10.02
N PHE A 93 11.58 27.86 -11.20
CA PHE A 93 11.38 26.89 -12.28
C PHE A 93 11.38 25.41 -11.84
N GLY A 94 12.39 24.97 -11.08
CA GLY A 94 12.48 23.59 -10.60
C GLY A 94 11.31 23.20 -9.68
N ASN A 95 10.90 24.13 -8.80
CA ASN A 95 9.74 23.94 -7.93
C ASN A 95 8.43 23.93 -8.72
N SER A 96 8.31 24.73 -9.79
CA SER A 96 7.16 24.71 -10.70
C SER A 96 7.01 23.35 -11.39
N VAL A 97 8.12 22.81 -11.91
CA VAL A 97 8.12 21.50 -12.57
C VAL A 97 7.80 20.40 -11.55
N ALA A 98 8.41 20.40 -10.36
CA ALA A 98 8.14 19.43 -9.31
C ALA A 98 6.70 19.53 -8.77
N SER A 99 6.18 20.74 -8.56
CA SER A 99 4.81 20.96 -8.06
C SER A 99 3.75 20.51 -9.07
N THR A 100 4.03 20.67 -10.37
CA THR A 100 3.20 20.15 -11.46
C THR A 100 3.24 18.63 -11.49
N ARG A 101 4.43 18.05 -11.32
CA ARG A 101 4.59 16.60 -11.18
C ARG A 101 3.72 16.06 -10.05
N PHE A 102 3.84 16.62 -8.84
CA PHE A 102 3.08 16.15 -7.69
C PHE A 102 1.57 16.27 -7.88
N LEU A 103 1.10 17.32 -8.55
CA LEU A 103 -0.32 17.48 -8.85
C LEU A 103 -0.82 16.34 -9.77
N LEU A 104 -0.07 16.03 -10.83
CA LEU A 104 -0.41 14.95 -11.75
C LEU A 104 -0.30 13.57 -11.08
N GLN A 105 0.70 13.38 -10.23
CA GLN A 105 0.84 12.15 -9.44
C GLN A 105 -0.37 11.94 -8.53
N ASP A 106 -0.79 12.99 -7.81
CA ASP A 106 -1.94 12.94 -6.91
C ASP A 106 -3.26 12.75 -7.67
N GLU A 107 -3.40 13.37 -8.84
CA GLU A 107 -4.61 13.30 -9.69
C GLU A 107 -4.78 11.91 -10.34
N PHE A 108 -3.70 11.34 -10.88
CA PHE A 108 -3.75 10.08 -11.62
C PHE A 108 -3.30 8.87 -10.79
N ASN A 109 -2.95 9.06 -9.52
CA ASN A 109 -2.33 8.05 -8.66
C ASN A 109 -1.12 7.39 -9.34
N ILE A 110 -0.16 8.22 -9.77
CA ILE A 110 1.05 7.81 -10.49
C ILE A 110 2.30 7.86 -9.59
N GLN A 111 2.99 6.74 -9.44
CA GLN A 111 4.30 6.66 -8.80
C GLN A 111 5.45 6.92 -9.79
N THR A 112 6.56 7.46 -9.28
CA THR A 112 7.81 7.61 -10.03
C THR A 112 8.59 6.29 -10.00
N THR A 113 9.12 5.84 -11.14
CA THR A 113 9.94 4.62 -11.21
C THR A 113 11.25 4.79 -10.44
N GLN A 114 11.88 3.68 -10.03
CA GLN A 114 13.18 3.73 -9.37
C GLN A 114 14.24 4.39 -10.26
N CYS A 115 14.21 4.14 -11.56
CA CYS A 115 15.11 4.75 -12.54
C CYS A 115 14.89 6.28 -12.61
N ASP A 116 13.64 6.74 -12.73
CA ASP A 116 13.32 8.17 -12.73
C ASP A 116 13.74 8.84 -11.41
N ASN A 117 13.56 8.17 -10.26
CA ASN A 117 14.02 8.66 -8.96
C ASN A 117 15.55 8.80 -8.91
N CYS A 118 16.30 7.86 -9.50
CA CYS A 118 17.76 7.97 -9.61
C CYS A 118 18.18 9.14 -10.50
N ILE A 119 17.52 9.37 -11.64
CA ILE A 119 17.83 10.46 -12.56
C ILE A 119 17.55 11.82 -11.90
N ILE A 120 16.37 11.97 -11.29
CA ILE A 120 15.99 13.20 -10.57
C ILE A 120 16.90 13.41 -9.36
N GLY A 121 17.22 12.35 -8.61
CA GLY A 121 18.14 12.40 -7.48
C GLY A 121 19.56 12.82 -7.88
N PHE A 122 20.07 12.25 -8.97
CA PHE A 122 21.37 12.60 -9.54
C PHE A 122 21.45 14.08 -9.96
N MET A 123 20.40 14.58 -10.63
CA MET A 123 20.27 16.00 -10.97
C MET A 123 20.37 16.89 -9.72
N PHE A 124 19.64 16.56 -8.64
CA PHE A 124 19.70 17.32 -7.40
C PHE A 124 21.08 17.26 -6.74
N CYS A 125 21.70 16.07 -6.66
CA CYS A 125 23.04 15.90 -6.11
C CYS A 125 24.09 16.70 -6.88
N LEU A 126 24.05 16.69 -8.22
CA LEU A 126 24.95 17.50 -9.04
C LEU A 126 24.75 18.99 -8.81
N GLN A 127 23.50 19.45 -8.67
CA GLN A 127 23.22 20.87 -8.40
C GLN A 127 23.77 21.32 -7.04
N GLN A 128 23.66 20.48 -6.00
CA GLN A 128 24.26 20.76 -4.69
C GLN A 128 25.80 20.73 -4.77
N PHE A 129 26.36 19.75 -5.47
CA PHE A 129 27.80 19.63 -5.65
C PHE A 129 28.39 20.85 -6.39
N ALA A 130 27.78 21.28 -7.49
CA ALA A 130 28.17 22.48 -8.22
C ALA A 130 28.14 23.72 -7.33
N CYS A 131 27.06 23.90 -6.54
CA CYS A 131 26.94 25.02 -5.61
C CYS A 131 28.05 25.01 -4.55
N ILE A 132 28.35 23.85 -3.96
CA ILE A 132 29.43 23.70 -2.98
C ILE A 132 30.78 24.04 -3.61
N CYS A 133 31.07 23.50 -4.80
CA CYS A 133 32.31 23.78 -5.52
C CYS A 133 32.48 25.27 -5.84
N SER A 134 31.41 25.96 -6.25
CA SER A 134 31.45 27.41 -6.47
C SER A 134 31.71 28.18 -5.18
N LEU A 135 31.08 27.79 -4.05
CA LEU A 135 31.33 28.42 -2.75
C LEU A 135 32.78 28.21 -2.28
N VAL A 136 33.30 27.01 -2.44
CA VAL A 136 34.69 26.68 -2.09
C VAL A 136 35.66 27.48 -2.96
N ALA A 137 35.42 27.58 -4.27
CA ALA A 137 36.22 28.41 -5.17
C ALA A 137 36.20 29.90 -4.76
N CYS A 138 35.04 30.43 -4.36
CA CYS A 138 34.92 31.80 -3.86
C CYS A 138 35.69 32.03 -2.55
N ILE A 139 35.74 31.05 -1.65
CA ILE A 139 36.43 31.17 -0.35
C ILE A 139 37.96 31.02 -0.51
N VAL A 140 38.39 30.06 -1.34
CA VAL A 140 39.82 29.74 -1.52
C VAL A 140 40.52 30.75 -2.44
N GLY A 141 39.78 31.36 -3.38
CA GLY A 141 40.29 32.41 -4.26
C GLY A 141 41.34 31.93 -5.27
N SER A 142 41.43 30.63 -5.55
CA SER A 142 42.34 30.08 -6.55
C SER A 142 41.68 29.98 -7.94
N GLU A 143 42.43 30.35 -8.98
CA GLU A 143 41.95 30.34 -10.36
C GLU A 143 41.63 28.91 -10.86
N GLU A 144 42.46 27.92 -10.50
CA GLU A 144 42.26 26.52 -10.89
C GLU A 144 40.96 25.92 -10.32
N LEU A 145 40.60 26.24 -9.07
CA LEU A 145 39.33 25.80 -8.48
C LEU A 145 38.13 26.54 -9.07
N SER A 146 38.32 27.81 -9.47
CA SER A 146 37.28 28.59 -10.14
C SER A 146 36.93 27.96 -11.50
N GLU A 147 37.93 27.64 -12.33
CA GLU A 147 37.71 26.98 -13.63
C GLU A 147 37.05 25.60 -13.47
N ALA A 148 37.52 24.79 -12.52
CA ALA A 148 36.90 23.50 -12.21
C ALA A 148 35.43 23.66 -11.75
N SER A 149 35.14 24.66 -10.91
CA SER A 149 33.77 24.92 -10.43
C SER A 149 32.84 25.38 -11.56
N GLN A 150 33.34 26.14 -12.53
CA GLN A 150 32.59 26.58 -13.71
C GLN A 150 32.27 25.40 -14.63
N LEU A 151 33.23 24.48 -14.83
CA LEU A 151 33.00 23.26 -15.59
C LEU A 151 31.92 22.39 -14.94
N ILE A 152 32.01 22.17 -13.62
CA ILE A 152 31.01 21.40 -12.87
C ILE A 152 29.64 22.08 -12.93
N SER A 153 29.58 23.41 -12.84
CA SER A 153 28.34 24.17 -12.98
C SER A 153 27.73 24.05 -14.38
N CYS A 154 28.56 24.06 -15.42
CA CYS A 154 28.13 23.84 -16.80
C CYS A 154 27.51 22.45 -16.98
N ILE A 155 28.18 21.41 -16.48
CA ILE A 155 27.67 20.02 -16.52
C ILE A 155 26.37 19.90 -15.73
N SER A 156 26.32 20.48 -14.53
CA SER A 156 25.11 20.46 -13.68
C SER A 156 23.94 21.14 -14.38
N ASN A 157 24.16 22.32 -14.97
CA ASN A 157 23.13 23.05 -15.71
C ASN A 157 22.64 22.25 -16.93
N MET A 158 23.55 21.63 -17.68
CA MET A 158 23.18 20.77 -18.82
C MET A 158 22.29 19.60 -18.38
N VAL A 159 22.64 18.92 -17.29
CA VAL A 159 21.82 17.83 -16.72
C VAL A 159 20.48 18.36 -16.23
N TYR A 160 20.47 19.48 -15.51
CA TYR A 160 19.25 20.11 -14.97
C TYR A 160 18.25 20.47 -16.08
N TRP A 161 18.70 21.19 -17.11
CA TRP A 161 17.83 21.59 -18.22
C TRP A 161 17.32 20.40 -19.04
N THR A 162 18.16 19.38 -19.24
CA THR A 162 17.77 18.15 -19.95
C THR A 162 16.73 17.37 -19.15
N VAL A 163 16.97 17.13 -17.86
CA VAL A 163 16.04 16.39 -16.99
C VAL A 163 14.72 17.13 -16.81
N CYS A 164 14.74 18.44 -16.56
CA CYS A 164 13.52 19.24 -16.48
C CYS A 164 12.73 19.27 -17.79
N SER A 165 13.41 19.18 -18.94
CA SER A 165 12.75 19.05 -20.24
C SER A 165 12.05 17.70 -20.40
N CYS A 166 12.72 16.60 -20.03
CA CYS A 166 12.11 15.28 -20.02
C CYS A 166 10.91 15.21 -19.07
N MET A 167 11.01 15.81 -17.88
CA MET A 167 9.90 15.85 -16.91
C MET A 167 8.68 16.59 -17.45
N GLN A 168 8.88 17.76 -18.08
CA GLN A 168 7.78 18.52 -18.68
C GLN A 168 7.14 17.80 -19.86
N THR A 169 7.95 17.11 -20.67
CA THR A 169 7.45 16.26 -21.74
C THR A 169 6.61 15.10 -21.19
N GLN A 170 7.06 14.47 -20.11
CA GLN A 170 6.30 13.44 -19.39
C GLN A 170 4.96 13.98 -18.86
N HIS A 171 4.95 15.20 -18.29
CA HIS A 171 3.70 15.86 -17.85
C HIS A 171 2.75 16.10 -19.02
N LYS A 172 3.27 16.54 -20.18
CA LYS A 172 2.47 16.76 -21.38
C LYS A 172 1.85 15.47 -21.89
N VAL A 173 2.63 14.40 -22.01
CA VAL A 173 2.16 13.09 -22.49
C VAL A 173 1.04 12.56 -21.59
N GLU A 174 1.19 12.66 -20.27
CA GLU A 174 0.15 12.20 -19.34
C GLU A 174 -1.13 13.06 -19.44
N MET A 175 -0.99 14.37 -19.65
CA MET A 175 -2.14 15.25 -19.90
C MET A 175 -2.76 15.06 -21.30
N ASP A 176 -2.00 14.70 -22.32
CA ASP A 176 -2.51 14.37 -23.66
C ASP A 176 -3.35 13.10 -23.63
N LYS A 177 -3.00 12.16 -22.74
CA LYS A 177 -3.80 10.97 -22.44
C LYS A 177 -5.08 11.31 -21.69
N ARG A 178 -5.01 12.21 -20.69
CA ARG A 178 -6.21 12.71 -20.00
C ARG A 178 -7.18 13.38 -20.97
N ASP A 179 -6.68 14.22 -21.87
CA ASP A 179 -7.48 15.05 -22.75
C ASP A 179 -7.91 14.32 -24.05
N GLY A 180 -7.62 13.02 -24.18
CA GLY A 180 -8.09 12.18 -25.29
C GLY A 180 -7.50 12.53 -26.67
N LYS A 181 -6.30 13.15 -26.72
CA LYS A 181 -5.66 13.61 -27.98
C LYS A 181 -5.01 12.51 -28.81
N PHE A 182 -5.02 11.28 -28.32
CA PHE A 182 -4.71 10.10 -29.12
C PHE A 182 -6.00 9.70 -29.84
N GLY A 183 -6.02 9.64 -31.19
CA GLY A 183 -7.15 9.06 -31.96
C GLY A 183 -7.38 7.58 -31.56
N PRO A 184 -8.35 6.84 -32.16
CA PRO A 184 -8.44 5.39 -31.96
C PRO A 184 -7.17 4.76 -32.52
N MET A 185 -6.14 4.70 -31.69
CA MET A 185 -4.81 4.29 -32.04
C MET A 185 -4.74 2.79 -31.84
N THR A 186 -4.39 2.09 -32.92
CA THR A 186 -3.96 0.69 -32.92
C THR A 186 -3.05 0.44 -31.73
N VAL A 187 -3.48 -0.51 -30.88
CA VAL A 187 -2.79 -0.95 -29.67
C VAL A 187 -1.34 -1.32 -30.01
N PRO A 188 -0.33 -0.57 -29.54
CA PRO A 188 1.02 -1.08 -29.44
C PRO A 188 0.97 -2.30 -28.49
N PRO A 189 1.80 -3.34 -28.71
CA PRO A 189 1.67 -4.61 -28.00
C PRO A 189 1.57 -4.38 -26.50
N MET A 190 0.51 -4.91 -25.89
CA MET A 190 0.13 -4.62 -24.51
C MET A 190 1.30 -4.79 -23.55
N GLN A 191 1.88 -3.69 -23.05
CA GLN A 191 2.46 -3.71 -21.72
C GLN A 191 1.28 -3.80 -20.74
N GLN A 192 1.19 -4.94 -20.07
CA GLN A 192 0.22 -5.23 -19.02
C GLN A 192 0.24 -4.11 -17.97
N MET A 193 -0.87 -3.40 -17.82
CA MET A 193 -1.30 -2.90 -16.51
C MET A 193 -2.81 -2.71 -16.53
N SER A 194 -3.46 -3.67 -15.91
CA SER A 194 -4.89 -3.89 -15.85
C SER A 194 -5.57 -2.86 -14.95
N ARG A 195 -6.52 -2.15 -15.54
CA ARG A 195 -7.58 -1.44 -14.82
C ARG A 195 -8.71 -2.45 -14.57
N ILE A 196 -9.25 -2.48 -13.34
CA ILE A 196 -10.70 -2.52 -13.05
C ILE A 196 -10.91 -2.40 -11.51
N ASP A 197 -11.58 -1.30 -11.16
CA ASP A 197 -12.53 -1.04 -10.06
C ASP A 197 -12.16 -1.17 -8.57
N GLN A 198 -12.09 0.01 -7.92
CA GLN A 198 -13.00 0.34 -6.81
C GLN A 198 -13.66 1.71 -7.08
N PRO A 199 -14.83 1.99 -6.46
CA PRO A 199 -15.89 2.83 -6.99
C PRO A 199 -15.65 4.31 -6.69
N VAL A 200 -15.59 5.10 -7.77
CA VAL A 200 -15.88 6.55 -7.94
C VAL A 200 -15.68 7.48 -6.71
N PRO A 201 -14.69 8.39 -6.77
CA PRO A 201 -14.80 9.78 -6.32
C PRO A 201 -15.41 10.67 -7.44
N PRO A 202 -15.93 11.87 -7.14
CA PRO A 202 -17.22 12.41 -7.60
C PRO A 202 -17.34 12.72 -9.11
N TYR A 203 -18.57 12.66 -9.65
CA TYR A 203 -18.90 13.20 -10.97
C TYR A 203 -19.40 14.66 -10.87
N VAL A 204 -18.84 15.52 -11.71
CA VAL A 204 -19.27 16.90 -11.96
C VAL A 204 -20.17 16.87 -13.20
N GLY A 205 -21.46 17.16 -13.06
CA GLY A 205 -22.34 17.61 -14.17
C GLY A 205 -23.60 16.78 -14.47
N TYR A 206 -24.76 17.44 -14.25
CA TYR A 206 -26.13 17.22 -14.76
C TYR A 206 -27.13 16.31 -13.98
N ALA A 207 -28.42 16.73 -14.07
CA ALA A 207 -29.48 16.64 -13.05
C ALA A 207 -30.63 15.64 -13.39
N PRO A 208 -31.73 15.57 -12.60
CA PRO A 208 -32.04 14.50 -11.66
C PRO A 208 -33.13 13.51 -12.14
N GLN A 209 -33.09 12.26 -11.68
CA GLN A 209 -34.31 11.44 -11.56
C GLN A 209 -34.34 10.64 -10.25
N ALA A 210 -35.56 10.49 -9.75
CA ALA A 210 -35.96 10.39 -8.35
C ALA A 210 -35.57 9.10 -7.60
N GLN A 211 -35.30 9.26 -6.30
CA GLN A 211 -35.30 8.20 -5.30
C GLN A 211 -36.74 7.79 -4.91
N PRO A 212 -36.91 6.64 -4.25
CA PRO A 212 -37.09 6.67 -2.78
C PRO A 212 -36.11 5.68 -2.11
N ALA A 213 -35.25 6.14 -1.20
CA ALA A 213 -35.49 6.50 0.21
C ALA A 213 -35.31 5.29 1.16
N TYR A 214 -34.16 5.22 1.83
CA TYR A 214 -34.13 5.23 3.29
C TYR A 214 -32.74 5.61 3.84
N TYR A 215 -32.78 6.64 4.69
CA TYR A 215 -31.83 7.22 5.65
C TYR A 215 -31.40 6.10 6.67
N SER A 216 -30.29 6.07 7.43
CA SER A 216 -29.45 7.12 8.01
C SER A 216 -28.43 6.57 9.04
N VAL A 217 -27.22 7.19 9.07
CA VAL A 217 -26.58 7.90 10.23
C VAL A 217 -26.11 6.99 11.40
N VAL A 218 -24.94 7.15 12.05
CA VAL A 218 -24.12 8.32 12.39
C VAL A 218 -22.68 7.88 12.70
N VAL A 219 -21.69 8.68 12.33
CA VAL A 219 -20.36 8.76 12.95
C VAL A 219 -20.32 10.01 13.81
N GLN A 220 -19.74 9.93 15.02
CA GLN A 220 -18.81 10.89 15.64
C GLN A 220 -19.01 11.03 17.16
N LYS A 221 -17.92 10.83 17.91
CA LYS A 221 -17.54 11.70 19.03
C LYS A 221 -16.14 11.35 19.53
N GLN A 222 -15.24 12.35 19.56
CA GLN A 222 -14.69 12.92 20.81
C GLN A 222 -13.58 13.94 20.54
N ASN A 223 -13.79 15.17 20.99
CA ASN A 223 -12.88 15.84 21.94
C ASN A 223 -13.41 17.22 22.35
N LYS A 224 -13.49 17.46 23.67
CA LYS A 224 -12.99 18.67 24.37
C LYS A 224 -13.30 18.61 25.86
N ILE A 225 -12.28 18.92 26.66
CA ILE A 225 -12.32 19.22 28.09
C ILE A 225 -12.24 20.74 28.25
N GLY A 226 -12.98 21.33 29.19
CA GLY A 226 -12.82 22.73 29.58
C GLY A 226 -13.93 23.30 30.48
N ALA A 227 -13.70 23.23 31.80
CA ALA A 227 -13.94 24.24 32.84
C ALA A 227 -15.32 24.91 33.11
N MET A 228 -15.65 24.86 34.42
CA MET A 228 -16.22 25.90 35.31
C MET A 228 -17.75 26.12 35.48
N ALA A 229 -18.13 25.93 36.75
CA ALA A 229 -18.87 26.86 37.64
C ALA A 229 -20.39 26.68 37.88
N ALA A 230 -20.66 26.34 39.16
CA ALA A 230 -21.62 26.92 40.10
C ALA A 230 -23.14 26.91 39.78
N ALA A 231 -23.91 26.18 40.60
CA ALA A 231 -24.84 26.73 41.60
C ALA A 231 -25.75 25.63 42.21
N SER A 232 -25.86 25.64 43.56
CA SER A 232 -26.99 25.31 44.47
C SER A 232 -28.18 24.48 43.96
N SER A 233 -28.76 23.49 44.66
CA SER A 233 -29.24 23.52 46.05
C SER A 233 -29.82 22.14 46.47
N THR A 234 -29.51 21.75 47.72
CA THR A 234 -30.29 20.98 48.73
C THR A 234 -31.16 19.74 48.41
N THR A 235 -30.84 18.70 49.22
CA THR A 235 -31.73 17.75 49.93
C THR A 235 -32.50 16.69 49.15
N ALA A 236 -32.05 15.44 49.21
CA ALA A 236 -32.67 14.42 50.08
C ALA A 236 -31.94 13.08 49.92
N THR A 237 -31.47 12.59 51.06
CA THR A 237 -30.65 11.41 51.28
C THR A 237 -31.43 10.10 51.24
N THR A 238 -30.68 9.01 51.06
CA THR A 238 -30.98 7.62 51.48
C THR A 238 -32.05 6.82 50.73
N ALA A 239 -31.74 6.34 49.51
CA ALA A 239 -32.32 5.09 48.95
C ALA A 239 -31.59 4.49 47.72
N ILE A 240 -30.39 4.95 47.32
CA ILE A 240 -29.83 4.63 45.99
C ILE A 240 -28.58 3.73 46.02
N LEU A 241 -28.05 3.39 47.20
CA LEU A 241 -26.80 2.61 47.31
C LEU A 241 -26.93 1.09 47.02
N ALA A 242 -28.14 0.52 47.04
CA ALA A 242 -28.36 -0.90 46.73
C ALA A 242 -28.70 -1.16 45.24
N ALA A 243 -29.28 -0.18 44.54
CA ALA A 243 -29.67 -0.32 43.13
C ALA A 243 -28.51 -0.07 42.14
N VAL A 244 -27.48 0.67 42.56
CA VAL A 244 -26.28 0.93 41.74
C VAL A 244 -25.29 -0.24 41.74
N ILE A 245 -25.28 -1.07 42.78
CA ILE A 245 -24.39 -2.24 42.84
C ILE A 245 -24.92 -3.41 42.01
N ILE A 246 -26.25 -3.54 41.86
CA ILE A 246 -26.88 -4.61 41.05
C ILE A 246 -26.93 -4.24 39.55
N SER A 247 -26.84 -2.96 39.19
CA SER A 247 -26.74 -2.50 37.80
C SER A 247 -25.29 -2.46 37.25
N LEU A 248 -24.28 -2.70 38.09
CA LEU A 248 -22.88 -2.94 37.69
C LEU A 248 -22.54 -4.42 37.48
N ALA A 249 -23.49 -5.33 37.68
CA ALA A 249 -23.40 -6.75 37.29
C ALA A 249 -24.16 -7.05 35.98
N GLY A 250 -24.42 -6.02 35.17
CA GLY A 250 -24.93 -6.15 33.82
C GLY A 250 -23.89 -6.80 32.92
N ALA A 251 -23.99 -8.14 32.81
CA ALA A 251 -23.41 -8.98 31.78
C ALA A 251 -22.23 -8.36 31.02
N ALA A 252 -21.02 -8.50 31.57
CA ALA A 252 -19.87 -8.72 30.71
C ALA A 252 -20.13 -10.06 29.99
N THR A 253 -20.97 -10.04 28.96
CA THR A 253 -20.85 -11.04 27.90
C THR A 253 -19.44 -10.84 27.38
N THR A 254 -18.51 -11.70 27.79
CA THR A 254 -17.28 -11.89 27.03
C THR A 254 -17.74 -12.11 25.61
N VAL A 255 -17.63 -11.09 24.76
CA VAL A 255 -17.84 -11.26 23.32
C VAL A 255 -16.87 -12.37 22.96
N ASP A 256 -17.42 -13.53 22.64
CA ASP A 256 -16.64 -14.70 22.25
C ASP A 256 -15.99 -14.32 20.93
N ALA A 257 -14.79 -13.71 21.01
CA ALA A 257 -14.03 -13.19 19.87
C ALA A 257 -13.46 -14.32 18.98
N ARG A 258 -13.98 -15.53 19.16
CA ARG A 258 -13.63 -16.70 18.37
C ARG A 258 -14.18 -16.55 16.97
N PHE A 259 -13.29 -16.67 16.01
CA PHE A 259 -13.70 -16.75 14.61
C PHE A 259 -14.58 -18.00 14.41
N ARG A 260 -15.67 -17.87 13.67
CA ARG A 260 -16.60 -18.98 13.37
C ARG A 260 -16.61 -19.29 11.89
N ALA A 261 -16.92 -20.53 11.56
CA ALA A 261 -17.03 -20.95 10.17
C ALA A 261 -18.09 -20.11 9.44
N MET A 262 -17.74 -19.62 8.25
CA MET A 262 -18.64 -18.84 7.40
C MET A 262 -19.61 -19.74 6.62
N GLN A 263 -20.56 -19.12 5.93
CA GLN A 263 -21.43 -19.81 4.98
C GLN A 263 -20.65 -20.33 3.78
N TRP A 264 -21.20 -21.37 3.14
CA TRP A 264 -20.63 -21.95 1.93
C TRP A 264 -20.89 -21.06 0.72
N THR A 265 -19.84 -20.84 -0.08
CA THR A 265 -19.84 -19.97 -1.27
C THR A 265 -19.29 -20.76 -2.46
N PRO A 266 -19.84 -20.60 -3.67
CA PRO A 266 -19.29 -21.23 -4.87
C PRO A 266 -17.94 -20.61 -5.27
N ALA A 267 -17.04 -21.44 -5.79
CA ALA A 267 -15.77 -21.07 -6.40
C ALA A 267 -15.31 -22.15 -7.40
N HIS A 268 -14.14 -21.95 -7.99
CA HIS A 268 -13.44 -22.98 -8.74
C HIS A 268 -12.11 -23.31 -8.07
N ALA A 269 -11.61 -24.52 -8.34
CA ALA A 269 -10.29 -24.93 -7.93
C ALA A 269 -9.53 -25.58 -9.08
N THR A 270 -8.25 -25.23 -9.20
CA THR A 270 -7.23 -25.93 -9.99
C THR A 270 -6.17 -26.47 -9.03
N PHE A 271 -5.09 -27.00 -9.60
CA PHE A 271 -3.90 -27.33 -8.82
C PHE A 271 -2.63 -26.91 -9.54
N TYR A 272 -1.56 -26.73 -8.75
CA TYR A 272 -0.21 -26.50 -9.23
C TYR A 272 0.80 -27.33 -8.43
N GLY A 273 1.99 -27.41 -8.99
CA GLY A 273 3.11 -28.15 -8.43
C GLY A 273 3.01 -29.66 -8.61
N ASP A 274 3.95 -30.34 -7.97
CA ASP A 274 4.11 -31.77 -8.05
C ASP A 274 3.37 -32.53 -6.92
N GLU A 275 3.39 -33.86 -6.97
CA GLU A 275 2.68 -34.72 -6.00
C GLU A 275 3.25 -34.59 -4.58
N THR A 276 4.49 -34.14 -4.43
CA THR A 276 5.11 -33.87 -3.13
C THR A 276 4.87 -32.44 -2.64
N ALA A 277 4.18 -31.60 -3.42
CA ALA A 277 4.01 -30.17 -3.16
C ALA A 277 5.32 -29.37 -3.01
N SER A 278 6.48 -29.94 -3.33
CA SER A 278 7.78 -29.29 -3.23
C SER A 278 7.89 -28.04 -4.12
N GLU A 279 7.17 -28.03 -5.24
CA GLU A 279 7.08 -26.89 -6.15
C GLU A 279 6.20 -25.74 -5.62
N THR A 280 5.53 -25.94 -4.48
CA THR A 280 4.65 -24.91 -3.87
C THR A 280 5.36 -24.02 -2.84
N MET A 281 6.65 -24.27 -2.60
CA MET A 281 7.46 -23.60 -1.57
C MET A 281 7.78 -22.15 -1.94
N GLY A 282 7.97 -21.29 -0.94
CA GLY A 282 8.38 -19.89 -1.16
C GLY A 282 7.26 -18.98 -1.69
N GLY A 283 6.00 -19.40 -1.60
CA GLY A 283 4.85 -18.64 -2.07
C GLY A 283 4.75 -17.21 -1.51
N ALA A 284 3.90 -16.40 -2.14
CA ALA A 284 3.77 -14.95 -1.92
C ALA A 284 3.52 -14.52 -0.46
N CYS A 285 3.06 -15.41 0.42
CA CYS A 285 2.93 -15.11 1.85
C CYS A 285 4.25 -15.05 2.61
N GLY A 286 5.36 -15.54 2.03
CA GLY A 286 6.69 -15.48 2.64
C GLY A 286 6.94 -16.53 3.73
N TYR A 287 6.18 -17.63 3.73
CA TYR A 287 6.35 -18.72 4.72
C TYR A 287 7.54 -19.65 4.42
N GLY A 288 8.29 -19.41 3.35
CA GLY A 288 9.45 -20.22 2.98
C GLY A 288 9.06 -21.67 2.69
N ASN A 289 9.76 -22.61 3.34
CA ASN A 289 9.46 -24.04 3.22
C ASN A 289 8.23 -24.41 4.06
N LEU A 290 7.15 -24.82 3.41
CA LEU A 290 5.85 -25.11 4.02
C LEU A 290 5.86 -26.35 4.92
N TYR A 291 6.76 -27.31 4.69
CA TYR A 291 6.97 -28.43 5.62
C TYR A 291 7.62 -27.95 6.92
N ALA A 292 8.71 -27.20 6.81
CA ALA A 292 9.42 -26.65 7.98
C ALA A 292 8.56 -25.67 8.78
N SER A 293 7.75 -24.87 8.09
CA SER A 293 6.81 -23.91 8.69
C SER A 293 5.55 -24.56 9.27
N GLY A 294 5.33 -25.87 9.03
CA GLY A 294 4.24 -26.65 9.63
C GLY A 294 2.90 -26.58 8.89
N TYR A 295 2.88 -26.08 7.65
CA TYR A 295 1.69 -26.05 6.79
C TYR A 295 1.51 -27.34 5.97
N GLY A 296 2.62 -28.02 5.65
CA GLY A 296 2.60 -29.28 4.91
C GLY A 296 2.06 -29.13 3.48
N THR A 297 1.28 -30.11 3.05
CA THR A 297 0.70 -30.19 1.70
C THR A 297 -0.69 -29.54 1.62
N ASP A 298 -1.34 -29.23 2.74
CA ASP A 298 -2.71 -28.74 2.79
C ASP A 298 -2.77 -27.23 2.58
N THR A 299 -2.37 -26.81 1.38
CA THR A 299 -2.10 -25.42 1.04
C THR A 299 -2.76 -25.01 -0.28
N ALA A 300 -2.98 -23.70 -0.41
CA ALA A 300 -3.59 -23.10 -1.58
C ALA A 300 -2.96 -21.75 -1.91
N ALA A 301 -2.82 -21.49 -3.20
CA ALA A 301 -2.67 -20.15 -3.74
C ALA A 301 -4.06 -19.54 -3.96
N LEU A 302 -4.27 -18.34 -3.44
CA LEU A 302 -5.55 -17.65 -3.52
C LEU A 302 -5.59 -16.76 -4.76
N SER A 303 -6.74 -16.65 -5.44
CA SER A 303 -6.94 -15.58 -6.43
C SER A 303 -6.78 -14.21 -5.78
N THR A 304 -6.51 -13.17 -6.57
CA THR A 304 -6.33 -11.79 -6.06
C THR A 304 -7.51 -11.34 -5.17
N THR A 305 -8.73 -11.72 -5.55
CA THR A 305 -9.98 -11.45 -4.80
C THR A 305 -9.93 -11.97 -3.35
N LEU A 306 -9.31 -13.14 -3.14
CA LEU A 306 -9.20 -13.80 -1.84
C LEU A 306 -7.89 -13.44 -1.13
N PHE A 307 -6.81 -13.23 -1.87
CA PHE A 307 -5.48 -12.91 -1.33
C PHE A 307 -5.42 -11.54 -0.66
N LYS A 308 -6.18 -10.55 -1.18
CA LYS A 308 -6.30 -9.20 -0.63
C LYS A 308 -4.95 -8.57 -0.26
N ASP A 309 -4.05 -8.44 -1.22
CA ASP A 309 -2.71 -7.87 -1.03
C ASP A 309 -1.86 -8.54 0.07
N GLY A 310 -2.22 -9.75 0.49
CA GLY A 310 -1.52 -10.50 1.54
C GLY A 310 -2.27 -10.58 2.86
N TYR A 311 -3.34 -9.80 3.07
CA TYR A 311 -4.20 -9.92 4.26
C TYR A 311 -4.93 -11.27 4.33
N GLY A 312 -5.03 -11.98 3.20
CA GLY A 312 -5.54 -13.36 3.15
C GLY A 312 -4.53 -14.43 3.56
N CYS A 313 -3.24 -14.09 3.74
CA CYS A 313 -2.22 -15.06 4.12
C CYS A 313 -2.51 -15.70 5.49
N GLY A 314 -2.38 -17.02 5.55
CA GLY A 314 -2.59 -17.82 6.77
C GLY A 314 -4.05 -18.20 7.02
N THR A 315 -5.01 -17.61 6.30
CA THR A 315 -6.44 -17.95 6.45
C THR A 315 -6.72 -19.39 6.02
N CYS A 316 -7.68 -20.03 6.71
CA CYS A 316 -8.05 -21.43 6.45
C CYS A 316 -9.42 -21.54 5.77
N TYR A 317 -9.48 -22.43 4.79
CA TYR A 317 -10.67 -22.69 4.00
C TYR A 317 -11.00 -24.16 4.04
N GLN A 318 -12.28 -24.46 4.29
CA GLN A 318 -12.82 -25.78 4.02
C GLN A 318 -13.50 -25.76 2.66
N MET A 319 -13.22 -26.75 1.81
CA MET A 319 -13.81 -26.83 0.47
C MET A 319 -14.13 -28.27 0.06
N ARG A 320 -15.08 -28.42 -0.85
CA ARG A 320 -15.48 -29.70 -1.44
C ARG A 320 -15.85 -29.54 -2.91
N CYS A 321 -15.49 -30.53 -3.72
CA CYS A 321 -15.83 -30.59 -5.15
C CYS A 321 -17.33 -30.85 -5.33
N VAL A 322 -18.00 -30.09 -6.21
CA VAL A 322 -19.45 -30.22 -6.46
C VAL A 322 -19.77 -30.19 -7.96
N GLY A 323 -20.90 -30.78 -8.35
CA GLY A 323 -21.51 -30.55 -9.66
C GLY A 323 -20.80 -31.15 -10.88
N THR A 324 -19.81 -32.03 -10.71
CA THR A 324 -19.13 -32.73 -11.83
C THR A 324 -18.82 -34.19 -11.48
N ALA A 325 -18.75 -35.04 -12.51
CA ALA A 325 -18.36 -36.45 -12.40
C ALA A 325 -16.89 -36.64 -11.97
N SER A 326 -16.06 -35.60 -12.12
CA SER A 326 -14.66 -35.59 -11.67
C SER A 326 -14.51 -35.52 -10.14
N CYS A 327 -15.59 -35.18 -9.41
CA CYS A 327 -15.57 -35.18 -7.96
C CYS A 327 -15.60 -36.61 -7.40
N TYR A 328 -14.85 -36.87 -6.34
CA TYR A 328 -14.92 -38.16 -5.67
C TYR A 328 -16.27 -38.39 -4.97
N ARG A 329 -16.65 -39.67 -4.88
CA ARG A 329 -17.92 -40.11 -4.31
C ARG A 329 -18.06 -39.57 -2.88
N GLY A 330 -19.22 -38.96 -2.60
CA GLY A 330 -19.51 -38.36 -1.30
C GLY A 330 -19.02 -36.92 -1.12
N SER A 331 -18.36 -36.31 -2.13
CA SER A 331 -17.89 -34.91 -2.09
C SER A 331 -17.08 -34.62 -0.81
N PRO A 332 -15.94 -35.33 -0.59
CA PRO A 332 -15.16 -35.18 0.62
C PRO A 332 -14.68 -33.73 0.78
N ALA A 333 -14.76 -33.22 2.02
CA ALA A 333 -14.32 -31.88 2.35
C ALA A 333 -12.85 -31.90 2.80
N ILE A 334 -12.05 -31.01 2.23
CA ILE A 334 -10.66 -30.77 2.63
C ILE A 334 -10.54 -29.42 3.31
N THR A 335 -9.56 -29.27 4.19
CA THR A 335 -9.17 -27.98 4.77
C THR A 335 -7.79 -27.62 4.27
N VAL A 336 -7.62 -26.39 3.79
CA VAL A 336 -6.35 -25.87 3.27
C VAL A 336 -6.03 -24.51 3.87
N THR A 337 -4.74 -24.18 3.88
CA THR A 337 -4.23 -22.89 4.33
C THR A 337 -3.79 -22.04 3.14
N ALA A 338 -4.15 -20.75 3.15
CA ALA A 338 -3.64 -19.79 2.20
C ALA A 338 -2.15 -19.50 2.43
N THR A 339 -1.30 -19.89 1.49
CA THR A 339 0.16 -19.72 1.60
C THR A 339 0.77 -19.01 0.40
N ASN A 340 -0.02 -18.78 -0.67
CA ASN A 340 0.47 -18.21 -1.90
C ASN A 340 -0.61 -17.35 -2.59
N LEU A 341 -0.20 -16.63 -3.63
CA LEU A 341 -1.05 -15.88 -4.55
C LEU A 341 -1.07 -16.63 -5.88
N CYS A 342 -2.27 -16.88 -6.40
CA CYS A 342 -2.43 -17.22 -7.81
C CYS A 342 -2.58 -15.89 -8.58
N PRO A 343 -1.56 -15.48 -9.36
CA PRO A 343 -1.61 -14.20 -10.06
C PRO A 343 -2.66 -14.22 -11.17
N PRO A 344 -3.31 -13.08 -11.44
CA PRO A 344 -4.26 -12.98 -12.54
C PRO A 344 -3.53 -13.07 -13.88
N ASN A 345 -4.07 -13.85 -14.81
CA ASN A 345 -3.67 -13.85 -16.21
C ASN A 345 -4.67 -13.03 -17.04
N TRP A 346 -4.39 -11.74 -17.19
CA TRP A 346 -5.27 -10.80 -17.90
C TRP A 346 -5.37 -11.00 -19.42
N ALA A 347 -4.51 -11.85 -20.00
CA ALA A 347 -4.57 -12.19 -21.42
C ALA A 347 -5.65 -13.24 -21.75
N GLU A 348 -6.17 -13.93 -20.73
CA GLU A 348 -7.15 -14.99 -20.89
C GLU A 348 -8.48 -14.63 -20.24
N ASP A 349 -9.56 -14.85 -21.00
CA ASP A 349 -10.92 -14.71 -20.52
C ASP A 349 -11.34 -16.00 -19.80
N PRO A 350 -11.60 -15.94 -18.48
CA PRO A 350 -11.94 -17.14 -17.72
C PRO A 350 -13.32 -17.71 -18.06
N ASP A 351 -14.21 -16.95 -18.69
CA ASP A 351 -15.52 -17.44 -19.15
C ASP A 351 -15.44 -18.25 -20.46
N ARG A 352 -14.33 -18.12 -21.20
CA ARG A 352 -14.09 -18.88 -22.44
C ARG A 352 -13.37 -20.20 -22.22
N GLY A 353 -13.07 -20.54 -20.95
CA GLY A 353 -12.51 -21.84 -20.57
C GLY A 353 -11.03 -22.05 -20.95
N ALA A 354 -10.34 -21.00 -21.39
CA ALA A 354 -8.96 -21.07 -21.89
C ALA A 354 -7.89 -20.76 -20.83
N GLY A 355 -8.28 -20.41 -19.60
CA GLY A 355 -7.39 -20.08 -18.49
C GLY A 355 -7.86 -18.83 -17.75
N GLY A 356 -6.96 -18.00 -17.20
CA GLY A 356 -7.36 -16.80 -16.45
C GLY A 356 -8.16 -17.02 -15.15
N TRP A 357 -8.18 -18.24 -14.60
CA TRP A 357 -9.06 -18.64 -13.49
C TRP A 357 -8.94 -17.77 -12.24
N CYS A 358 -7.76 -17.20 -12.01
CA CYS A 358 -7.44 -16.36 -10.87
C CYS A 358 -7.79 -14.87 -11.07
N ASN A 359 -8.35 -14.51 -12.24
CA ASN A 359 -8.73 -13.14 -12.54
C ASN A 359 -9.91 -12.68 -11.67
N PRO A 360 -9.84 -11.46 -11.10
CA PRO A 360 -11.00 -10.81 -10.50
C PRO A 360 -12.19 -10.73 -11.47
N PRO A 361 -13.44 -10.79 -10.98
CA PRO A 361 -13.86 -10.89 -9.58
C PRO A 361 -13.95 -12.33 -9.04
N ARG A 362 -13.41 -13.33 -9.75
CA ARG A 362 -13.60 -14.73 -9.37
C ARG A 362 -12.88 -15.07 -8.06
N ALA A 363 -13.60 -15.79 -7.19
CA ALA A 363 -13.00 -16.56 -6.12
C ALA A 363 -12.47 -17.87 -6.72
N HIS A 364 -11.15 -18.06 -6.66
CA HIS A 364 -10.49 -19.24 -7.20
C HIS A 364 -9.37 -19.70 -6.27
N PHE A 365 -9.20 -21.02 -6.18
CA PHE A 365 -8.17 -21.67 -5.39
C PHE A 365 -7.28 -22.49 -6.30
N ASP A 366 -5.99 -22.19 -6.32
CA ASP A 366 -5.01 -23.03 -7.00
C ASP A 366 -4.29 -23.86 -5.93
N LEU A 367 -4.74 -25.10 -5.77
CA LEU A 367 -4.34 -25.97 -4.65
C LEU A 367 -2.99 -26.62 -4.91
N SER A 368 -2.32 -27.08 -3.86
CA SER A 368 -1.30 -28.09 -4.07
C SER A 368 -1.92 -29.33 -4.74
N LYS A 369 -1.19 -29.96 -5.66
CA LYS A 369 -1.63 -31.23 -6.28
C LYS A 369 -2.11 -32.28 -5.26
N PRO A 370 -1.38 -32.57 -4.16
CA PRO A 370 -1.86 -33.52 -3.15
C PRO A 370 -3.15 -33.08 -2.44
N ALA A 371 -3.39 -31.77 -2.21
CA ALA A 371 -4.65 -31.31 -1.64
C ALA A 371 -5.82 -31.48 -2.64
N PHE A 372 -5.61 -31.14 -3.91
CA PHE A 372 -6.61 -31.29 -4.97
C PHE A 372 -7.05 -32.74 -5.16
N MET A 373 -6.08 -33.66 -5.21
CA MET A 373 -6.31 -35.09 -5.39
C MET A 373 -7.04 -35.75 -4.22
N ARG A 374 -7.35 -35.05 -3.12
CA ARG A 374 -8.22 -35.59 -2.07
C ARG A 374 -9.71 -35.36 -2.36
N MET A 375 -10.06 -34.47 -3.28
CA MET A 375 -11.45 -34.12 -3.58
C MET A 375 -11.89 -34.43 -5.02
N ALA A 376 -10.96 -34.49 -5.97
CA ALA A 376 -11.27 -34.69 -7.39
C ALA A 376 -10.14 -35.38 -8.16
N ASP A 377 -10.48 -35.97 -9.31
CA ASP A 377 -9.51 -36.48 -10.28
C ASP A 377 -8.71 -35.32 -10.89
N TRP A 378 -7.38 -35.36 -10.74
CA TRP A 378 -6.46 -34.35 -11.26
C TRP A 378 -6.55 -34.17 -12.78
N ARG A 379 -6.99 -35.19 -13.53
CA ARG A 379 -7.15 -35.12 -14.99
C ARG A 379 -8.23 -34.13 -15.42
N ALA A 380 -9.12 -33.74 -14.51
CA ALA A 380 -10.13 -32.71 -14.78
C ALA A 380 -9.50 -31.32 -14.99
N GLY A 381 -8.32 -31.08 -14.43
CA GLY A 381 -7.64 -29.78 -14.45
C GLY A 381 -8.29 -28.74 -13.54
N ILE A 382 -9.58 -28.48 -13.74
CA ILE A 382 -10.41 -27.54 -12.97
C ILE A 382 -11.72 -28.20 -12.52
N VAL A 383 -12.15 -27.90 -11.29
CA VAL A 383 -13.44 -28.37 -10.76
C VAL A 383 -14.22 -27.24 -10.08
N PRO A 384 -15.56 -27.27 -10.13
CA PRO A 384 -16.38 -26.41 -9.28
C PRO A 384 -16.27 -26.87 -7.82
N VAL A 385 -16.13 -25.92 -6.91
CA VAL A 385 -16.09 -26.19 -5.47
C VAL A 385 -17.08 -25.32 -4.72
N MET A 386 -17.57 -25.82 -3.60
CA MET A 386 -18.12 -24.98 -2.54
C MET A 386 -17.02 -24.81 -1.50
N TYR A 387 -16.76 -23.58 -1.06
CA TYR A 387 -15.78 -23.27 -0.03
C TYR A 387 -16.39 -22.42 1.10
N ARG A 388 -15.76 -22.42 2.26
CA ARG A 388 -16.05 -21.50 3.36
C ARG A 388 -14.80 -21.23 4.17
N ARG A 389 -14.68 -20.04 4.77
CA ARG A 389 -13.64 -19.81 5.78
C ARG A 389 -13.97 -20.57 7.05
N VAL A 390 -12.95 -21.14 7.67
CA VAL A 390 -13.03 -21.88 8.94
C VAL A 390 -11.90 -21.45 9.87
N PRO A 391 -12.05 -21.64 11.19
CA PRO A 391 -10.98 -21.37 12.13
C PRO A 391 -9.74 -22.22 11.84
N CYS A 392 -8.58 -21.58 11.84
CA CYS A 392 -7.29 -22.24 11.70
C CYS A 392 -6.92 -22.92 13.02
N ALA A 393 -6.94 -24.26 13.02
CA ALA A 393 -6.38 -25.04 14.11
C ALA A 393 -4.85 -25.10 13.97
N ARG A 394 -4.13 -24.50 14.93
CA ARG A 394 -2.67 -24.50 14.97
C ARG A 394 -2.17 -24.97 16.33
N ALA A 395 -1.12 -25.79 16.32
CA ALA A 395 -0.41 -26.17 17.53
C ALA A 395 0.66 -25.11 17.87
N GLY A 396 0.82 -24.83 19.17
CA GLY A 396 1.76 -23.81 19.64
C GLY A 396 1.30 -22.37 19.38
N GLY A 397 2.20 -21.42 19.64
CA GLY A 397 1.92 -20.00 19.48
C GLY A 397 2.31 -19.44 18.12
N LEU A 398 2.07 -18.14 17.95
CA LEU A 398 2.53 -17.36 16.81
C LEU A 398 4.03 -17.53 16.60
N ARG A 399 4.45 -17.59 15.35
CA ARG A 399 5.87 -17.67 14.97
C ARG A 399 6.27 -16.43 14.18
N PHE A 400 7.45 -15.91 14.47
CA PHE A 400 7.98 -14.68 13.90
C PHE A 400 9.36 -14.97 13.31
N ALA A 401 9.46 -15.00 11.99
CA ALA A 401 10.75 -15.07 11.30
C ALA A 401 11.26 -13.64 11.09
N LEU A 402 12.40 -13.31 11.70
CA LEU A 402 12.92 -11.95 11.74
C LEU A 402 14.04 -11.77 10.72
N GLN A 403 13.97 -10.72 9.92
CA GLN A 403 14.97 -10.31 8.94
C GLN A 403 15.25 -8.81 9.09
N GLY A 404 16.37 -8.35 8.54
CA GLY A 404 16.71 -6.94 8.49
C GLY A 404 18.09 -6.61 9.02
N ASN A 405 18.21 -5.43 9.62
CA ASN A 405 19.46 -4.85 10.11
C ASN A 405 19.19 -4.00 11.37
N PRO A 406 20.23 -3.44 12.04
CA PRO A 406 20.03 -2.71 13.29
C PRO A 406 19.06 -1.53 13.25
N TYR A 407 18.71 -1.00 12.08
CA TYR A 407 17.80 0.15 11.92
C TYR A 407 16.44 -0.23 11.32
N TRP A 408 16.29 -1.47 10.84
CA TRP A 408 15.10 -1.95 10.14
C TRP A 408 14.83 -3.41 10.49
N LEU A 409 13.63 -3.69 10.98
CA LEU A 409 13.15 -5.03 11.30
C LEU A 409 12.02 -5.40 10.35
N LEU A 410 12.13 -6.54 9.68
CA LEU A 410 11.07 -7.21 8.95
C LEU A 410 10.68 -8.49 9.70
N ALA A 411 9.40 -8.67 10.00
CA ALA A 411 8.88 -9.85 10.67
C ALA A 411 7.83 -10.53 9.79
N TYR A 412 8.06 -11.80 9.46
CA TYR A 412 7.04 -12.68 8.86
C TYR A 412 6.28 -13.38 9.97
N VAL A 413 4.96 -13.15 10.03
CA VAL A 413 4.08 -13.75 11.05
C VAL A 413 3.44 -15.01 10.49
N MET A 414 3.68 -16.14 11.15
CA MET A 414 3.17 -17.44 10.73
C MET A 414 2.56 -18.20 11.92
N ASN A 415 1.93 -19.35 11.64
CA ASN A 415 1.25 -20.18 12.63
C ASN A 415 0.12 -19.44 13.37
N VAL A 416 -0.61 -18.58 12.67
CA VAL A 416 -1.75 -17.81 13.20
C VAL A 416 -2.98 -18.72 13.31
N ALA A 417 -3.51 -18.90 14.52
CA ALA A 417 -4.75 -19.63 14.77
C ALA A 417 -5.99 -18.72 14.63
N GLY A 418 -7.18 -19.24 14.96
CA GLY A 418 -8.42 -18.45 14.90
C GLY A 418 -8.76 -18.05 13.47
N ALA A 419 -8.87 -16.74 13.19
CA ALA A 419 -9.15 -16.27 11.83
C ALA A 419 -8.01 -16.56 10.81
N GLY A 420 -6.78 -16.78 11.30
CA GLY A 420 -5.60 -17.08 10.50
C GLY A 420 -4.98 -15.87 9.78
N ASP A 421 -5.58 -14.69 9.91
CA ASP A 421 -5.10 -13.45 9.29
C ASP A 421 -4.50 -12.47 10.31
N VAL A 422 -3.68 -11.55 9.79
CA VAL A 422 -3.13 -10.42 10.52
C VAL A 422 -3.47 -9.15 9.75
N GLY A 423 -3.91 -8.11 10.45
CA GLY A 423 -4.22 -6.78 9.89
C GLY A 423 -3.21 -5.73 10.35
N ASP A 424 -3.08 -5.55 11.67
CA ASP A 424 -2.13 -4.58 12.24
C ASP A 424 -1.16 -5.24 13.22
N MET A 425 0.06 -4.73 13.27
CA MET A 425 1.12 -5.23 14.12
C MET A 425 1.94 -4.10 14.75
N TRP A 426 2.39 -4.31 15.98
CA TRP A 426 3.34 -3.44 16.67
C TRP A 426 4.46 -4.26 17.29
N VAL A 427 5.63 -3.66 17.40
CA VAL A 427 6.80 -4.22 18.07
C VAL A 427 7.23 -3.31 19.21
N LYS A 428 7.74 -3.92 20.28
CA LYS A 428 8.36 -3.23 21.40
C LYS A 428 9.64 -3.96 21.79
N ALA A 429 10.72 -3.19 21.94
CA ALA A 429 11.93 -3.64 22.62
C ALA A 429 11.77 -3.44 24.14
N GLY A 430 12.19 -4.44 24.92
CA GLY A 430 12.23 -4.38 26.38
C GLY A 430 11.14 -5.20 27.07
N GLY A 431 11.49 -5.75 28.24
CA GLY A 431 10.57 -6.51 29.11
C GLY A 431 9.43 -5.65 29.66
N GLY A 432 8.31 -6.29 30.00
CA GLY A 432 7.00 -5.70 30.32
C GLY A 432 6.92 -4.74 31.52
N GLY A 433 7.72 -3.68 31.54
CA GLY A 433 7.69 -2.64 32.57
C GLY A 433 8.66 -1.47 32.39
N GLY A 434 9.70 -1.55 31.54
CA GLY A 434 10.70 -0.48 31.43
C GLY A 434 11.21 -0.23 30.01
N GLY A 435 11.08 1.03 29.56
CA GLY A 435 11.96 1.62 28.52
C GLY A 435 11.69 1.26 27.06
N GLY A 436 10.51 1.55 26.53
CA GLY A 436 10.24 1.48 25.08
C GLY A 436 8.74 1.58 24.75
N GLY A 437 8.37 2.54 23.90
CA GLY A 437 7.01 2.67 23.36
C GLY A 437 6.71 1.59 22.31
N TRP A 438 5.44 1.31 22.07
CA TRP A 438 5.02 0.45 20.96
C TRP A 438 5.28 1.14 19.63
N VAL A 439 6.10 0.53 18.77
CA VAL A 439 6.33 0.97 17.40
C VAL A 439 5.35 0.27 16.49
N ARG A 440 4.51 1.02 15.77
CA ARG A 440 3.61 0.44 14.76
C ARG A 440 4.45 -0.08 13.60
N MET A 441 4.15 -1.30 13.16
CA MET A 441 4.77 -1.90 12.00
C MET A 441 3.88 -1.65 10.77
N SER A 442 4.51 -1.30 9.65
CA SER A 442 3.83 -1.17 8.36
C SER A 442 3.71 -2.55 7.70
N HIS A 443 2.53 -2.88 7.17
CA HIS A 443 2.38 -4.05 6.30
C HIS A 443 3.18 -3.83 5.02
N ASN A 444 4.00 -4.82 4.64
CA ASN A 444 4.84 -4.74 3.45
C ASN A 444 4.22 -5.57 2.31
N TRP A 445 4.32 -6.91 2.41
CA TRP A 445 3.68 -7.83 1.46
C TRP A 445 3.40 -9.18 2.12
N GLY A 446 2.32 -9.85 1.72
CA GLY A 446 1.99 -11.16 2.25
C GLY A 446 1.82 -11.14 3.77
N ALA A 447 2.51 -12.04 4.48
CA ALA A 447 2.48 -12.09 5.95
C ALA A 447 3.61 -11.27 6.62
N SER A 448 4.22 -10.31 5.91
CA SER A 448 5.37 -9.53 6.39
C SER A 448 5.01 -8.12 6.86
N TYR A 449 5.60 -7.74 7.99
CA TYR A 449 5.42 -6.44 8.63
C TYR A 449 6.78 -5.85 8.98
N GLN A 450 6.95 -4.54 8.79
CA GLN A 450 8.23 -3.87 8.97
C GLN A 450 8.19 -2.69 9.93
N ALA A 451 9.28 -2.48 10.66
CA ALA A 451 9.50 -1.32 11.53
C ALA A 451 10.88 -0.70 11.25
N PHE A 452 10.92 0.62 11.18
CA PHE A 452 12.15 1.40 11.08
C PHE A 452 12.54 1.90 12.48
N ALA A 453 13.13 1.01 13.27
CA ALA A 453 13.53 1.29 14.65
C ALA A 453 14.74 0.46 15.08
N GLN A 454 15.54 1.01 15.98
CA GLN A 454 16.64 0.28 16.62
C GLN A 454 16.09 -0.60 17.75
N LEU A 455 15.99 -1.90 17.47
CA LEU A 455 15.37 -2.89 18.37
C LEU A 455 16.35 -3.94 18.88
N GLY A 456 17.64 -3.81 18.54
CA GLY A 456 18.70 -4.74 18.94
C GLY A 456 19.04 -4.67 20.43
N GLY A 457 19.55 -5.79 20.98
CA GLY A 457 20.03 -5.88 22.37
C GLY A 457 18.95 -6.02 23.43
N GLN A 458 17.67 -6.12 23.06
CA GLN A 458 16.56 -6.32 23.98
C GLN A 458 15.58 -7.36 23.45
N ALA A 459 14.88 -8.03 24.38
CA ALA A 459 13.80 -8.95 24.04
C ALA A 459 12.67 -8.21 23.33
N LEU A 460 12.13 -8.81 22.27
CA LEU A 460 11.04 -8.24 21.48
C LEU A 460 9.69 -8.80 21.92
N SER A 461 8.72 -7.90 22.02
CA SER A 461 7.31 -8.22 22.20
C SER A 461 6.52 -7.72 21.00
N PHE A 462 5.47 -8.44 20.63
CA PHE A 462 4.62 -8.11 19.50
C PHE A 462 3.17 -7.98 19.94
N LYS A 463 2.49 -6.97 19.41
CA LYS A 463 1.03 -6.84 19.51
C LYS A 463 0.48 -7.11 18.12
N VAL A 464 -0.41 -8.09 17.98
CA VAL A 464 -0.91 -8.58 16.69
C VAL A 464 -2.42 -8.48 16.69
N THR A 465 -2.99 -7.88 15.65
CA THR A 465 -4.44 -7.72 15.47
C THR A 465 -4.92 -8.51 14.26
N SER A 466 -5.94 -9.33 14.41
CA SER A 466 -6.55 -10.07 13.30
C SER A 466 -7.29 -9.11 12.38
N TYR A 467 -7.10 -9.28 11.07
CA TYR A 467 -7.75 -8.45 10.05
C TYR A 467 -9.28 -8.65 10.06
N THR A 468 -9.74 -9.89 10.24
CA THR A 468 -11.17 -10.22 10.17
C THR A 468 -11.92 -9.94 11.46
N THR A 469 -11.33 -10.28 12.60
CA THR A 469 -12.05 -10.19 13.89
C THR A 469 -11.78 -8.89 14.63
N GLY A 470 -10.71 -8.17 14.28
CA GLY A 470 -10.23 -7.02 15.06
C GLY A 470 -9.68 -7.40 16.44
N GLN A 471 -9.63 -8.71 16.79
CA GLN A 471 -9.07 -9.16 18.06
C GLN A 471 -7.56 -8.85 18.08
N THR A 472 -7.09 -8.26 19.17
CA THR A 472 -5.67 -7.99 19.40
C THR A 472 -5.13 -8.89 20.51
N ILE A 473 -3.99 -9.54 20.28
CA ILE A 473 -3.27 -10.30 21.30
C ILE A 473 -1.86 -9.74 21.53
N LEU A 474 -1.37 -9.88 22.75
CA LEU A 474 -0.03 -9.49 23.17
C LEU A 474 0.87 -10.72 23.28
N ALA A 475 1.82 -10.86 22.35
CA ALA A 475 2.91 -11.81 22.43
C ALA A 475 4.10 -11.14 23.14
N ALA A 476 4.15 -11.26 24.47
CA ALA A 476 5.23 -10.68 25.27
C ALA A 476 6.49 -11.56 25.28
N GLY A 477 7.66 -10.94 25.18
CA GLY A 477 8.96 -11.60 25.33
C GLY A 477 9.17 -12.78 24.36
N VAL A 478 8.82 -12.57 23.08
CA VAL A 478 8.92 -13.60 22.04
C VAL A 478 10.36 -13.99 21.76
N THR A 479 11.27 -13.01 21.85
CA THR A 479 12.70 -13.23 21.58
C THR A 479 13.53 -13.04 22.86
N PRO A 480 14.68 -13.71 23.00
CA PRO A 480 15.68 -13.34 23.99
C PRO A 480 16.33 -11.99 23.62
N ALA A 481 17.07 -11.37 24.55
CA ALA A 481 17.81 -10.13 24.24
C ALA A 481 18.91 -10.33 23.18
N SER A 482 19.44 -11.56 23.07
CA SER A 482 20.45 -11.99 22.10
C SER A 482 19.84 -12.54 20.80
N TRP A 483 18.71 -11.99 20.36
CA TRP A 483 18.06 -12.46 19.14
C TRP A 483 18.85 -12.06 17.88
N CYS A 484 18.71 -12.84 16.82
CA CYS A 484 19.43 -12.64 15.55
C CYS A 484 18.45 -12.60 14.38
N PHE A 485 18.82 -11.87 13.33
CA PHE A 485 18.15 -11.96 12.03
C PHE A 485 18.37 -13.34 11.39
N GLY A 486 17.43 -13.77 10.57
CA GLY A 486 17.40 -15.08 9.92
C GLY A 486 16.80 -16.20 10.78
N LEU A 487 16.48 -15.93 12.05
CA LEU A 487 15.90 -16.90 12.98
C LEU A 487 14.38 -16.73 13.12
N THR A 488 13.72 -17.83 13.49
CA THR A 488 12.30 -17.87 13.79
C THR A 488 12.07 -18.06 15.29
N TYR A 489 11.24 -17.21 15.87
CA TYR A 489 10.91 -17.22 17.30
C TYR A 489 9.43 -17.54 17.51
N GLN A 490 9.13 -18.40 18.49
CA GLN A 490 7.78 -18.83 18.79
C GLN A 490 7.27 -18.17 20.08
N ALA A 491 6.12 -17.51 19.99
CA ALA A 491 5.40 -16.98 21.14
C ALA A 491 4.68 -18.09 21.92
N ARG A 492 4.26 -17.76 23.15
CA ARG A 492 3.47 -18.64 24.01
C ARG A 492 1.95 -18.51 23.79
N VAL A 493 1.53 -17.54 22.98
CA VAL A 493 0.13 -17.18 22.76
C VAL A 493 -0.26 -17.38 21.30
N ASN A 494 -1.54 -17.62 21.07
CA ASN A 494 -2.15 -17.65 19.75
C ASN A 494 -3.58 -17.11 19.84
N PHE A 495 -4.20 -16.85 18.68
CA PHE A 495 -5.62 -16.54 18.59
C PHE A 495 -6.47 -17.80 18.87
N SER A 496 -7.74 -17.61 19.22
CA SER A 496 -8.67 -18.68 19.59
C SER A 496 -9.83 -18.81 18.61
#